data_AF-A0A2V9MKB8-F1
#
_entry.id   AF-A0A2V9MKB8-F1
#
_cell.length_a   1.000
_cell.length_b   1.000
_cell.length_c   1.000
_cell.angle_alpha   90.00
_cell.angle_beta   90.00
_cell.angle_gamma   90.00
#
_symmetry.space_group_name_H-M   'P 1'
#
loop_
_entity.id
_entity.type
_entity.pdbx_description
1 polymer ?
#
loop_
_entity_poly.entity_id
_entity_poly.type
_entity_poly.pdbx_seq_one_letter_code
_entity_poly.pdbx_strand_id
1 'polypeptide(L)' 'MSALVTSDRNVSSAQYRFDYGNAKPNRFAAKMRGCVAVVLDPDLAAVFKSSEAVNALLRSVISAMPKPKHEQAG' A
#
# COMPACT_ATOMS: atom_id res chain seq x y z
N MET A 1 28.07 -51.32 20.47
CA MET A 1 27.02 -51.49 19.44
C MET A 1 26.19 -50.22 19.39
N SER A 2 26.23 -49.55 18.24
CA SER A 2 25.56 -48.28 17.94
C SER A 2 24.03 -48.40 17.89
N ALA A 3 23.35 -47.34 18.30
CA ALA A 3 22.15 -46.88 17.61
C ALA A 3 22.05 -45.35 17.73
N LEU A 4 22.44 -44.69 16.65
CA LEU A 4 22.16 -43.31 16.29
C LEU A 4 20.65 -43.20 16.01
N VAL A 5 19.95 -42.17 16.50
CA VAL A 5 19.19 -41.29 15.58
C VAL A 5 18.92 -39.95 16.24
N THR A 6 19.46 -38.95 15.57
CA THR A 6 19.46 -37.53 15.88
C THR A 6 18.20 -36.88 15.30
N SER A 7 17.57 -36.02 16.10
CA SER A 7 16.79 -34.84 15.69
C SER A 7 15.58 -35.04 14.78
N ASP A 8 14.39 -35.02 15.38
CA ASP A 8 13.17 -34.57 14.72
C ASP A 8 13.25 -33.02 14.57
N ARG A 9 13.88 -32.58 13.48
CA ARG A 9 13.96 -31.17 13.10
C ARG A 9 12.62 -30.75 12.47
N ASN A 10 11.88 -29.93 13.20
CA ASN A 10 11.07 -28.79 12.71
C ASN A 10 10.75 -28.81 11.20
N VAL A 11 9.64 -29.45 10.82
CA VAL A 11 9.07 -29.37 9.45
C VAL A 11 7.91 -28.39 9.45
N SER A 12 8.15 -27.09 9.68
CA SER A 12 7.12 -26.05 9.47
C SER A 12 7.68 -24.65 9.14
N SER A 13 8.93 -24.53 8.68
CA SER A 13 9.51 -23.22 8.29
C SER A 13 9.94 -23.12 6.82
N ALA A 14 9.82 -24.19 6.03
CA ALA A 14 10.17 -24.22 4.61
C ALA A 14 8.98 -24.06 3.66
N GLN A 15 7.75 -24.15 4.14
CA GLN A 15 6.57 -24.04 3.31
C GLN A 15 6.11 -22.58 3.28
N TYR A 16 5.94 -22.04 2.06
CA TYR A 16 5.48 -20.67 1.76
C TYR A 16 6.54 -19.57 1.57
N ARG A 17 7.67 -19.88 0.91
CA ARG A 17 8.47 -18.84 0.24
C ARG A 17 7.91 -18.61 -1.16
N PHE A 18 6.98 -17.68 -1.29
CA PHE A 18 6.55 -17.24 -2.62
C PHE A 18 7.69 -16.55 -3.35
N ASP A 19 8.04 -17.09 -4.51
CA ASP A 19 8.89 -16.40 -5.47
C ASP A 19 8.06 -15.38 -6.24
N TYR A 20 8.10 -14.13 -5.77
CA TYR A 20 7.42 -13.01 -6.42
C TYR A 20 8.07 -12.59 -7.75
N GLY A 21 9.28 -13.09 -8.08
CA GLY A 21 9.93 -12.84 -9.36
C GLY A 21 9.17 -13.45 -10.54
N ASN A 22 8.45 -14.55 -10.30
CA ASN A 22 7.60 -15.22 -11.28
C ASN A 22 6.09 -14.94 -11.06
N ALA A 23 5.74 -14.04 -10.13
CA ALA A 23 4.35 -13.72 -9.88
C ALA A 23 3.73 -12.95 -11.06
N LYS A 24 2.45 -13.22 -11.32
CA LYS A 24 1.71 -12.43 -12.31
C LYS A 24 1.70 -10.96 -11.90
N PRO A 25 1.95 -10.02 -12.83
CA PRO A 25 1.88 -8.60 -12.53
C PRO A 25 0.49 -8.26 -11.99
N ASN A 26 0.45 -7.39 -10.97
CA ASN A 26 -0.80 -6.98 -10.34
C ASN A 26 -1.77 -6.47 -11.42
N ARG A 27 -2.92 -7.13 -11.59
CA ARG A 27 -3.94 -6.79 -12.59
C ARG A 27 -4.46 -5.35 -12.49
N PHE A 28 -4.28 -4.71 -11.33
CA PHE A 28 -4.65 -3.32 -11.08
C PHE A 28 -3.49 -2.34 -11.27
N ALA A 29 -2.25 -2.81 -11.41
CA ALA A 29 -1.07 -1.95 -11.54
C ALA A 29 -1.21 -0.95 -12.71
N ALA A 30 -1.80 -1.39 -13.83
CA ALA A 30 -2.08 -0.52 -14.97
C ALA A 30 -3.02 0.65 -14.60
N LYS A 31 -4.03 0.38 -13.77
CA LYS A 31 -5.01 1.39 -13.30
C LYS A 31 -4.44 2.30 -12.20
N MET A 32 -3.35 1.88 -11.55
CA MET A 32 -2.71 2.59 -10.45
C MET A 32 -1.43 3.33 -10.86
N ARG A 33 -1.12 3.39 -12.16
CA ARG A 33 0.05 4.12 -12.66
C ARG A 33 -0.07 5.60 -12.31
N GLY A 34 0.94 6.14 -11.63
CA GLY A 34 0.99 7.57 -11.26
C GLY A 34 0.08 7.95 -10.09
N CYS A 35 -0.51 6.99 -9.38
CA CYS A 35 -1.30 7.24 -8.17
C CYS A 35 -0.59 6.70 -6.93
N VAL A 36 -0.83 7.36 -5.79
CA VAL A 36 -0.42 6.88 -4.47
C VAL A 36 -1.64 6.28 -3.80
N ALA A 37 -1.53 5.03 -3.33
CA ALA A 37 -2.56 4.40 -2.54
C ALA A 37 -2.38 4.79 -1.06
N VAL A 38 -3.44 5.29 -0.44
CA VAL A 38 -3.51 5.60 0.99
C VAL A 38 -4.67 4.83 1.60
N VAL A 39 -4.51 4.40 2.84
CA VAL A 39 -5.58 3.75 3.61
C VAL A 39 -6.32 4.85 4.37
N LEU A 40 -7.64 4.90 4.22
CA LEU A 40 -8.49 5.76 5.03
C LEU A 40 -8.82 5.04 6.33
N ASP A 41 -8.89 5.80 7.42
CA ASP A 41 -9.44 5.28 8.67
C ASP A 41 -10.93 4.90 8.50
N PRO A 42 -11.45 3.97 9.33
CA PRO A 42 -12.80 3.41 9.14
C PRO A 42 -13.92 4.44 9.18
N ASP A 43 -13.78 5.49 9.98
CA ASP A 43 -14.70 6.62 10.08
C ASP A 43 -14.75 7.43 8.78
N LEU A 44 -13.58 7.70 8.17
CA LEU A 44 -13.50 8.39 6.89
C LEU A 44 -14.04 7.52 5.75
N ALA A 45 -13.76 6.22 5.75
CA ALA A 45 -14.33 5.26 4.79
C ALA A 45 -15.85 5.07 4.97
N ALA A 46 -16.37 5.31 6.18
CA ALA A 46 -17.81 5.31 6.44
C ALA A 46 -18.51 6.50 5.76
N VAL A 47 -17.82 7.64 5.62
CA VAL A 47 -18.36 8.85 4.99
C VAL A 47 -18.08 8.88 3.48
N PHE A 48 -16.85 8.63 3.06
CA PHE A 48 -16.45 8.70 1.65
C PHE A 48 -16.50 7.31 0.99
N LYS A 49 -17.46 7.13 0.07
CA LYS A 49 -17.69 5.85 -0.63
C LYS A 49 -16.92 5.70 -1.93
N SER A 50 -16.20 6.73 -2.37
CA SER A 50 -15.41 6.67 -3.60
C SER A 50 -14.17 7.58 -3.52
N SER A 51 -13.15 7.25 -4.30
CA SER A 51 -11.94 8.06 -4.40
C SER A 51 -12.21 9.41 -5.05
N GLU A 52 -13.20 9.50 -5.94
CA GLU A 52 -13.65 10.75 -6.56
C GLU A 52 -14.18 11.73 -5.52
N ALA A 53 -14.99 11.27 -4.56
CA ALA A 53 -15.54 12.10 -3.49
C ALA A 53 -14.43 12.66 -2.58
N VAL A 54 -13.46 11.82 -2.20
CA VAL A 54 -12.28 12.24 -1.42
C VAL A 54 -11.46 13.26 -2.19
N ASN A 55 -11.13 12.97 -3.45
CA ASN A 55 -10.32 13.85 -4.29
C ASN A 55 -10.99 15.19 -4.54
N ALA A 56 -12.32 15.24 -4.73
CA ALA A 56 -13.06 16.47 -4.89
C ALA A 56 -12.97 17.35 -3.65
N LEU A 57 -13.16 16.78 -2.45
CA LEU A 57 -13.03 17.50 -1.20
C LEU A 57 -11.61 18.02 -0.98
N LEU A 58 -10.58 17.17 -1.13
CA LEU A 58 -9.19 17.57 -0.93
C LEU A 58 -8.78 18.70 -1.89
N ARG A 59 -9.22 18.66 -3.15
CA ARG A 59 -8.98 19.74 -4.12
C ARG A 59 -9.69 21.04 -3.72
N SER A 60 -10.92 20.95 -3.21
CA SER A 60 -11.64 22.11 -2.70
C SER A 60 -10.89 22.76 -1.53
N VAL A 61 -10.39 21.96 -0.59
CA VAL A 61 -9.59 22.46 0.53
C VAL A 61 -8.29 23.11 0.03
N ILE A 62 -7.54 22.45 -0.86
CA ILE A 62 -6.32 23.01 -1.45
C ILE A 62 -6.59 24.34 -2.16
N SER A 63 -7.71 24.45 -2.89
CA SER A 63 -8.09 25.68 -3.57
C SER A 63 -8.49 26.82 -2.62
N ALA A 64 -8.98 26.48 -1.43
CA ALA A 64 -9.35 27.44 -0.39
C ALA A 64 -8.15 27.84 0.49
N MET A 65 -7.07 27.06 0.49
CA MET A 65 -5.86 27.40 1.23
C MET A 65 -5.19 28.65 0.62
N PRO A 66 -4.66 29.56 1.47
CA PRO A 66 -3.90 30.69 0.98
C PRO A 66 -2.69 30.17 0.21
N LYS A 67 -2.45 30.73 -0.98
CA LYS A 67 -1.27 30.38 -1.77
C LYS A 67 -0.03 30.66 -0.93
N PRO A 68 0.94 29.72 -0.84
CA PRO A 68 2.21 30.02 -0.21
C PRO A 68 2.76 31.28 -0.88
N LYS A 69 3.11 32.27 -0.06
CA LYS A 69 3.75 33.50 -0.50
C LYS A 69 5.10 33.05 -1.05
N HIS A 70 5.18 32.78 -2.36
CA HIS A 70 6.46 32.58 -3.01
C HIS A 70 7.20 33.89 -2.83
N GLU A 71 8.17 33.89 -1.92
CA GLU A 71 9.11 34.97 -1.77
C GLU A 71 9.72 35.19 -3.15
N GLN A 72 9.37 36.33 -3.76
CA GLN A 72 10.05 36.85 -4.92
C GLN A 72 11.43 37.28 -4.43
N ALA A 73 12.33 36.32 -4.28
CA ALA A 73 13.77 36.58 -4.35
C ALA A 73 14.13 36.58 -5.84
N GLY A 74 14.64 37.71 -6.30
CA GLY A 74 14.93 38.00 -7.71
C GLY A 74 16.20 37.37 -8.25
#